data_AF-A0A415VC87-F1
#
_entry.id   AF-A0A415VC87-F1
#
_cell.length_a   1.000
_cell.length_b   1.000
_cell.length_c   1.000
_cell.angle_alpha   90.00
_cell.angle_beta   90.00
_cell.angle_gamma   90.00
#
_symmetry.space_group_name_H-M   'P 1'
#
loop_
_entity.id
_entity.type
_entity.pdbx_description
1 polymer ?
#
loop_
_entity_poly.entity_id
_entity_poly.type
_entity_poly.pdbx_seq_one_letter_code
_entity_poly.pdbx_strand_id
1 'polypeptide(L)'
;MRYTSVLDASEQSFQNLINDAEDFENDKIFASIRSRDYDESDINLINAEVRISIAKIDKEYISLEKFSKEFNKLYATDHNQCYDTALKLCRKLRSTLAGTKKLFRKMCPIIRKKAGGNGTEKKLSVFNHSYLTGLTFERDMFGLESYPDCVKDLCCSVSLFFCKLTGVMALCREIIAKENYIRSHPDLCYKIYKDNYDNVAKTSRDFIKILENTGGVTYPMNSLKERMDKAKSLQQVICDCFHTYNVSQFQNFVIFDAIEKGKKDDLSPTESLLWPDNHDFAKQVRFVITHLDNLIEPCKLAGLKVLGRTDKKEGKHHIYGPIIVMLMEWAGITGTGKEAKFNRYFSKTYHCNLLPPGNSGTNGAKNHKKYTQEEYNLFVSKVGELTKDMNKAMNIPISSIAYAN
;
A
#
# COMPACT_ATOMS: atom_id res chain seq x y z
N MET A 1 15.15 46.20 -5.39
CA MET A 1 14.58 45.05 -6.13
C MET A 1 14.77 43.80 -5.29
N ARG A 2 13.73 42.96 -5.13
CA ARG A 2 13.76 41.76 -4.27
C ARG A 2 13.55 40.50 -5.11
N TYR A 3 14.36 39.47 -4.90
CA TYR A 3 14.14 38.18 -5.54
C TYR A 3 13.06 37.35 -4.82
N THR A 4 12.18 36.72 -5.59
CA THR A 4 11.24 35.69 -5.14
C THR A 4 11.82 34.31 -5.44
N SER A 5 11.55 33.37 -4.55
CA SER A 5 12.00 31.97 -4.67
C SER A 5 10.83 31.00 -4.84
N VAL A 6 9.67 31.52 -5.26
CA VAL A 6 8.49 30.72 -5.59
C VAL A 6 8.70 30.09 -6.95
N LEU A 7 8.64 28.75 -6.98
CA LEU A 7 8.55 27.98 -8.22
C LEU A 7 7.09 27.56 -8.38
N ASP A 8 6.54 27.82 -9.55
CA ASP A 8 5.20 27.36 -9.90
C ASP A 8 5.17 25.82 -10.02
N ALA A 9 4.05 25.21 -9.61
CA ALA A 9 3.91 23.75 -9.54
C ALA A 9 3.35 23.16 -10.84
N SER A 10 3.83 23.67 -11.98
CA SER A 10 3.44 23.24 -13.33
C SER A 10 4.50 22.35 -13.96
N GLU A 11 4.08 21.37 -14.76
CA GLU A 11 4.97 20.45 -15.48
C GLU A 11 6.02 21.19 -16.32
N GLN A 12 5.62 22.29 -16.98
CA GLN A 12 6.52 23.16 -17.73
C GLN A 12 7.62 23.78 -16.85
N SER A 13 7.26 24.25 -15.64
CA SER A 13 8.25 24.81 -14.71
C SER A 13 9.28 23.77 -14.27
N PHE A 14 8.85 22.51 -14.11
CA PHE A 14 9.77 21.41 -13.81
C PHE A 14 10.61 21.02 -15.03
N GLN A 15 10.05 21.00 -16.24
CA GLN A 15 10.81 20.75 -17.47
C GLN A 15 11.91 21.79 -17.68
N ASN A 16 11.60 23.06 -17.47
CA ASN A 16 12.57 24.13 -17.63
C ASN A 16 13.75 23.94 -16.66
N LEU A 17 13.49 23.58 -15.40
CA LEU A 17 14.56 23.30 -14.43
C LEU A 17 15.41 22.08 -14.79
N ILE A 18 14.83 21.06 -15.44
CA ILE A 18 15.60 19.91 -15.95
C ILE A 18 16.51 20.36 -17.07
N ASN A 19 15.97 21.09 -18.06
CA ASN A 19 16.75 21.61 -19.17
C ASN A 19 17.90 22.49 -18.64
N ASP A 20 17.61 23.41 -17.71
CA ASP A 20 18.62 24.28 -17.10
C ASP A 20 19.72 23.48 -16.37
N ALA A 21 19.37 22.34 -15.78
CA ALA A 21 20.28 21.43 -15.09
C ALA A 21 21.09 20.56 -16.06
N GLU A 22 20.50 20.13 -17.17
CA GLU A 22 21.15 19.38 -18.25
C GLU A 22 22.11 20.27 -19.05
N ASP A 23 21.75 21.54 -19.26
CA ASP A 23 22.55 22.56 -19.94
C ASP A 23 23.56 23.25 -19.00
N PHE A 24 23.90 22.63 -17.86
CA PHE A 24 24.85 23.21 -16.92
C PHE A 24 26.27 23.24 -17.52
N GLU A 25 26.91 24.41 -17.52
CA GLU A 25 28.31 24.60 -17.89
C GLU A 25 29.06 25.43 -16.84
N ASN A 26 30.35 25.14 -16.64
CA ASN A 26 31.18 25.78 -15.60
C ASN A 26 31.25 27.30 -15.76
N ASP A 27 31.15 27.82 -16.99
CA ASP A 27 31.15 29.26 -17.29
C ASP A 27 30.03 30.03 -16.58
N LYS A 28 28.90 29.36 -16.27
CA LYS A 28 27.82 29.93 -15.45
C LYS A 28 28.29 30.26 -14.03
N ILE A 29 29.18 29.43 -13.46
CA ILE A 29 29.77 29.67 -12.14
C ILE A 29 30.80 30.79 -12.23
N PHE A 30 31.68 30.79 -13.24
CA PHE A 30 32.67 31.84 -13.41
C PHE A 30 32.03 33.23 -13.54
N ALA A 31 30.96 33.33 -14.34
CA ALA A 31 30.18 34.55 -14.47
C ALA A 31 29.60 35.02 -13.13
N SER A 32 29.12 34.10 -12.29
CA SER A 32 28.59 34.42 -10.97
C SER A 32 29.67 34.91 -10.00
N ILE A 33 30.84 34.27 -9.99
CA ILE A 33 32.00 34.66 -9.17
C ILE A 33 32.45 36.06 -9.55
N ARG A 34 32.64 36.32 -10.84
CA ARG A 34 33.02 37.65 -11.37
C ARG A 34 31.99 38.72 -11.05
N SER A 35 30.70 38.42 -11.18
CA SER A 35 29.64 39.41 -10.91
C SER A 35 29.55 39.82 -9.44
N ARG A 36 30.02 38.96 -8.52
CA ARG A 36 29.88 39.15 -7.08
C ARG A 36 31.17 39.47 -6.36
N ASP A 37 32.29 39.41 -7.06
CA ASP A 37 33.63 39.54 -6.48
C ASP A 37 33.82 38.56 -5.30
N TYR A 38 33.39 37.30 -5.48
CA TYR A 38 33.50 36.28 -4.43
C TYR A 38 34.97 35.95 -4.12
N ASP A 39 35.31 35.97 -2.83
CA ASP A 39 36.60 35.48 -2.36
C ASP A 39 36.60 33.96 -2.12
N GLU A 40 37.76 33.42 -1.78
CA GLU A 40 37.93 31.98 -1.52
C GLU A 40 37.10 31.48 -0.34
N SER A 41 36.91 32.29 0.70
CA SER A 41 36.11 31.94 1.88
C SER A 41 34.63 31.84 1.51
N ASP A 42 34.12 32.78 0.72
CA ASP A 42 32.77 32.77 0.18
C ASP A 42 32.52 31.53 -0.68
N ILE A 43 33.46 31.20 -1.58
CA ILE A 43 33.37 30.03 -2.46
C ILE A 43 33.31 28.73 -1.63
N ASN A 44 34.16 28.60 -0.62
CA ASN A 44 34.17 27.44 0.26
C ASN A 44 32.85 27.29 1.06
N LEU A 45 32.29 28.40 1.54
CA LEU A 45 31.00 28.39 2.23
C LEU A 45 29.85 27.99 1.28
N ILE A 46 29.85 28.49 0.05
CA ILE A 46 28.88 28.10 -0.99
C ILE A 46 28.99 26.59 -1.25
N ASN A 47 30.21 26.09 -1.44
CA ASN A 47 30.47 24.69 -1.71
C ASN A 47 29.95 23.78 -0.57
N ALA A 48 30.18 24.15 0.69
CA ALA A 48 29.64 23.43 1.84
C ALA A 48 28.10 23.37 1.85
N GLU A 49 27.42 24.47 1.53
CA GLU A 49 25.96 24.51 1.42
C GLU A 49 25.42 23.65 0.27
N VAL A 50 26.13 23.61 -0.87
CA VAL A 50 25.79 22.74 -2.01
C VAL A 50 25.89 21.27 -1.58
N ARG A 51 26.97 20.87 -0.90
CA ARG A 51 27.14 19.50 -0.39
C ARG A 51 26.05 19.07 0.59
N ILE A 52 25.64 19.96 1.49
CA ILE A 52 24.48 19.71 2.38
C ILE A 52 23.20 19.48 1.57
N SER A 53 23.03 20.22 0.47
CA SER A 53 21.85 20.10 -0.38
C SER A 53 21.88 18.80 -1.19
N ILE A 54 23.04 18.36 -1.69
CA ILE A 54 23.24 17.04 -2.32
C ILE A 54 22.80 15.92 -1.36
N ALA A 55 23.29 15.92 -0.13
CA ALA A 55 22.94 14.89 0.85
C ALA A 55 21.43 14.81 1.14
N LYS A 56 20.71 15.93 1.05
CA LYS A 56 19.24 15.95 1.16
C LYS A 56 18.57 15.35 -0.07
N ILE A 57 19.07 15.66 -1.27
CA ILE A 57 18.59 15.09 -2.53
C ILE A 57 18.79 13.57 -2.54
N ASP A 58 19.96 13.06 -2.13
CA ASP A 58 20.22 11.62 -2.09
C ASP A 58 19.26 10.88 -1.13
N LYS A 59 18.95 11.46 0.04
CA LYS A 59 17.95 10.90 0.96
C LYS A 59 16.55 10.84 0.33
N GLU A 60 16.15 11.90 -0.37
CA GLU A 60 14.86 11.93 -1.06
C GLU A 60 14.83 10.93 -2.23
N TYR A 61 15.92 10.82 -2.99
CA TYR A 61 16.06 9.85 -4.08
C TYR A 61 15.83 8.41 -3.57
N ILE A 62 16.50 8.02 -2.48
CA ILE A 62 16.32 6.68 -1.88
C ILE A 62 14.87 6.47 -1.42
N SER A 63 14.24 7.48 -0.84
CA SER A 63 12.83 7.40 -0.43
C SER A 63 11.89 7.22 -1.63
N LEU A 64 12.13 7.98 -2.71
CA LEU A 64 11.35 7.90 -3.95
C LEU A 64 11.57 6.58 -4.69
N GLU A 65 12.78 6.05 -4.70
CA GLU A 65 13.08 4.74 -5.29
C GLU A 65 12.27 3.63 -4.59
N LYS A 66 12.25 3.62 -3.25
CA LYS A 66 11.42 2.69 -2.47
C LYS A 66 9.93 2.88 -2.77
N PHE A 67 9.48 4.12 -2.82
CA PHE A 67 8.10 4.45 -3.15
C PHE A 67 7.71 3.98 -4.56
N SER A 68 8.57 4.19 -5.56
CA SER A 68 8.35 3.80 -6.96
C SER A 68 8.13 2.30 -7.17
N LYS A 69 8.77 1.47 -6.31
CA LYS A 69 8.69 0.01 -6.38
C LYS A 69 7.31 -0.52 -5.99
N GLU A 70 6.60 0.17 -5.11
CA GLU A 70 5.35 -0.34 -4.52
C GLU A 70 4.12 0.47 -4.92
N PHE A 71 4.26 1.78 -5.12
CA PHE A 71 3.12 2.68 -5.31
C PHE A 71 2.15 2.23 -6.39
N ASN A 72 2.64 2.02 -7.62
CA ASN A 72 1.81 1.64 -8.77
C ASN A 72 1.33 0.18 -8.74
N LYS A 73 1.73 -0.61 -7.73
CA LYS A 73 1.19 -1.96 -7.50
C LYS A 73 -0.03 -1.96 -6.57
N LEU A 74 -0.28 -0.84 -5.89
CA LEU A 74 -1.37 -0.71 -4.93
C LEU A 74 -2.56 -0.02 -5.58
N TYR A 75 -3.76 -0.57 -5.42
CA TYR A 75 -4.95 0.08 -5.98
C TYR A 75 -5.39 1.32 -5.18
N ALA A 76 -5.22 1.26 -3.86
CA ALA A 76 -5.59 2.31 -2.91
C ALA A 76 -4.37 2.70 -2.07
N THR A 77 -4.25 4.00 -1.75
CA THR A 77 -3.07 4.54 -1.08
C THR A 77 -3.45 5.61 -0.06
N ASP A 78 -2.78 5.65 1.10
CA ASP A 78 -2.99 6.69 2.13
C ASP A 78 -2.41 8.06 1.75
N HIS A 79 -2.25 8.28 0.45
CA HIS A 79 -1.72 9.49 -0.14
C HIS A 79 -2.77 10.23 -0.96
N ASN A 80 -3.97 9.67 -1.06
CA ASN A 80 -5.12 10.15 -1.83
C ASN A 80 -5.79 11.44 -1.32
N GLN A 81 -5.71 11.76 -0.01
CA GLN A 81 -6.23 13.03 0.52
C GLN A 81 -5.35 14.24 0.20
N CYS A 82 -4.13 13.99 -0.29
CA CYS A 82 -3.31 15.02 -0.91
C CYS A 82 -3.44 14.86 -2.41
N TYR A 83 -4.32 15.67 -3.02
CA TYR A 83 -4.35 16.02 -4.45
C TYR A 83 -3.23 15.38 -5.27
N ASP A 84 -3.58 14.51 -6.23
CA ASP A 84 -2.75 13.88 -7.27
C ASP A 84 -1.34 13.44 -6.84
N THR A 85 -0.98 12.18 -7.05
CA THR A 85 0.41 11.70 -6.97
C THR A 85 1.37 12.68 -7.61
N ALA A 86 0.99 13.26 -8.76
CA ALA A 86 1.73 14.31 -9.43
C ALA A 86 1.96 15.54 -8.54
N LEU A 87 0.94 16.05 -7.85
CA LEU A 87 1.05 17.25 -7.02
C LEU A 87 1.79 16.96 -5.70
N LYS A 88 1.69 15.75 -5.13
CA LYS A 88 2.55 15.33 -4.00
C LYS A 88 4.01 15.21 -4.40
N LEU A 89 4.30 14.59 -5.55
CA LEU A 89 5.65 14.52 -6.09
C LEU A 89 6.16 15.93 -6.44
N CYS A 90 5.33 16.80 -7.00
CA CYS A 90 5.66 18.22 -7.24
C CYS A 90 5.91 19.00 -5.95
N ARG A 91 5.22 18.71 -4.84
CA ARG A 91 5.49 19.30 -3.52
C ARG A 91 6.82 18.81 -2.95
N LYS A 92 7.10 17.51 -3.04
CA LYS A 92 8.39 16.92 -2.65
C LYS A 92 9.52 17.52 -3.48
N LEU A 93 9.37 17.59 -4.80
CA LEU A 93 10.29 18.29 -5.69
C LEU A 93 10.50 19.74 -5.27
N ARG A 94 9.43 20.52 -5.04
CA ARG A 94 9.56 21.91 -4.53
C ARG A 94 10.27 22.03 -3.19
N SER A 95 10.07 21.06 -2.29
CA SER A 95 10.76 21.01 -0.98
C SER A 95 12.23 20.69 -1.15
N THR A 96 12.57 19.71 -2.00
CA THR A 96 13.95 19.38 -2.38
C THR A 96 14.63 20.56 -3.06
N LEU A 97 13.90 21.25 -3.95
CA LEU A 97 14.31 22.50 -4.58
C LEU A 97 14.38 23.69 -3.60
N ALA A 98 13.84 23.60 -2.38
CA ALA A 98 13.98 24.69 -1.43
C ALA A 98 15.45 24.92 -1.02
N GLY A 99 16.27 23.86 -1.04
CA GLY A 99 17.72 23.95 -0.91
C GLY A 99 18.39 24.64 -2.11
N THR A 100 17.90 24.39 -3.33
CA THR A 100 18.45 24.99 -4.55
C THR A 100 18.24 26.50 -4.60
N LYS A 101 17.16 27.02 -3.99
CA LYS A 101 16.86 28.47 -3.96
C LYS A 101 18.00 29.31 -3.40
N LYS A 102 18.71 28.81 -2.38
CA LYS A 102 19.87 29.49 -1.80
C LYS A 102 21.02 29.54 -2.80
N LEU A 103 21.29 28.43 -3.48
CA LEU A 103 22.29 28.34 -4.54
C LEU A 103 21.97 29.33 -5.68
N PHE A 104 20.77 29.26 -6.26
CA PHE A 104 20.35 30.18 -7.34
C PHE A 104 20.48 31.65 -6.94
N ARG A 105 20.10 32.00 -5.70
CA ARG A 105 20.22 33.36 -5.19
C ARG A 105 21.67 33.85 -5.06
N LYS A 106 22.58 32.96 -4.66
CA LYS A 106 24.02 33.27 -4.61
C LYS A 106 24.61 33.40 -6.02
N MET A 107 24.06 32.67 -6.98
CA MET A 107 24.42 32.79 -8.40
C MET A 107 23.61 33.86 -9.17
N CYS A 108 22.95 34.80 -8.49
CA CYS A 108 22.31 35.97 -9.11
C CYS A 108 23.25 37.18 -9.01
N PRO A 109 23.29 38.09 -10.00
CA PRO A 109 24.13 39.28 -9.96
C PRO A 109 23.80 40.18 -8.77
N ILE A 110 24.78 40.96 -8.32
CA ILE A 110 24.58 42.00 -7.31
C ILE A 110 23.73 43.11 -7.93
N ILE A 111 22.50 43.27 -7.43
CA ILE A 111 21.68 44.43 -7.77
C ILE A 111 22.17 45.60 -6.93
N ARG A 112 23.03 46.46 -7.49
CA ARG A 112 23.32 47.78 -6.92
C ARG A 112 22.06 48.63 -7.07
N LYS A 113 21.48 49.11 -5.96
CA LYS A 113 20.35 50.06 -6.03
C LYS A 113 20.79 51.24 -6.88
N LYS A 114 20.15 51.50 -8.03
CA LYS A 114 20.27 52.82 -8.67
C LYS A 114 19.73 53.85 -7.66
N ALA A 115 20.56 54.83 -7.33
CA ALA A 115 20.10 56.00 -6.59
C ALA A 115 19.03 56.70 -7.45
N GLY A 116 17.81 56.81 -6.93
CA GLY A 116 16.70 57.51 -7.58
C GLY A 116 15.88 56.63 -8.53
N GLY A 117 14.68 56.27 -8.10
CA GLY A 117 13.67 55.67 -8.97
C GLY A 117 12.48 55.14 -8.17
N ASN A 118 11.41 55.93 -8.09
CA ASN A 118 10.11 55.56 -7.53
C ASN A 118 9.34 54.58 -8.44
N GLY A 119 9.99 53.48 -8.85
CA GLY A 119 9.33 52.39 -9.54
C GLY A 119 8.93 51.29 -8.55
N THR A 120 7.70 50.78 -8.67
CA THR A 120 7.24 49.58 -7.96
C THR A 120 8.30 48.47 -8.07
N GLU A 121 8.83 48.00 -6.93
CA GLU A 121 9.88 46.97 -6.91
C GLU A 121 9.36 45.68 -7.56
N LYS A 122 9.68 45.46 -8.85
CA LYS A 122 9.35 44.22 -9.56
C LYS A 122 10.09 43.06 -8.87
N LYS A 123 9.34 42.07 -8.36
CA LYS A 123 9.92 40.86 -7.74
C LYS A 123 10.36 39.91 -8.86
N LEU A 124 11.66 39.63 -8.98
CA LEU A 124 12.22 38.71 -9.98
C LEU A 124 12.38 37.30 -9.39
N SER A 125 12.08 36.24 -10.15
CA SER A 125 12.35 34.87 -9.72
C SER A 125 13.86 34.59 -9.70
N VAL A 126 14.39 34.01 -8.62
CA VAL A 126 15.79 33.54 -8.57
C VAL A 126 16.08 32.51 -9.66
N PHE A 127 15.08 31.75 -10.08
CA PHE A 127 15.21 30.75 -11.14
C PHE A 127 15.25 31.38 -12.53
N ASN A 128 14.78 32.61 -12.71
CA ASN A 128 14.81 33.28 -14.02
C ASN A 128 15.95 34.29 -14.14
N HIS A 129 16.61 34.62 -13.02
CA HIS A 129 17.59 35.71 -12.95
C HIS A 129 18.91 35.26 -12.29
N SER A 130 19.19 33.96 -12.33
CA SER A 130 20.48 33.39 -11.96
C SER A 130 21.29 33.08 -13.21
N TYR A 131 22.61 33.19 -13.10
CA TYR A 131 23.55 32.70 -14.14
C TYR A 131 23.44 31.19 -14.38
N LEU A 132 22.89 30.43 -13.43
CA LEU A 132 22.71 28.99 -13.59
C LEU A 132 21.63 28.62 -14.64
N THR A 133 20.68 29.51 -14.90
CA THR A 133 19.46 29.21 -15.68
C THR A 133 19.20 30.23 -16.78
N GLY A 134 19.03 31.51 -16.42
CA GLY A 134 18.33 32.47 -17.29
C GLY A 134 19.13 33.70 -17.72
N LEU A 135 20.30 33.96 -17.13
CA LEU A 135 21.12 35.11 -17.52
C LEU A 135 22.13 34.73 -18.59
N THR A 136 22.24 35.58 -19.62
CA THR A 136 23.36 35.55 -20.55
C THR A 136 24.66 35.88 -19.80
N PHE A 137 25.73 35.18 -20.14
CA PHE A 137 27.06 35.43 -19.59
C PHE A 137 28.10 35.38 -20.70
N GLU A 138 29.22 36.05 -20.43
CA GLU A 138 30.42 35.91 -21.24
C GLU A 138 31.15 34.65 -20.81
N ARG A 139 31.53 33.84 -21.80
CA ARG A 139 32.33 32.63 -21.58
C ARG A 139 33.70 32.99 -21.05
N ASP A 140 34.23 32.10 -20.22
CA ASP A 140 35.56 32.30 -19.69
C ASP A 140 36.63 32.04 -20.75
N MET A 141 37.70 32.86 -20.74
CA MET A 141 38.79 32.74 -21.72
C MET A 141 39.91 31.79 -21.28
N PHE A 142 40.00 31.49 -19.98
CA PHE A 142 41.16 30.81 -19.38
C PHE A 142 40.87 29.35 -19.00
N GLY A 143 39.60 28.97 -18.96
CA GLY A 143 39.14 27.62 -18.66
C GLY A 143 39.32 27.24 -17.19
N LEU A 144 38.64 26.16 -16.78
CA LEU A 144 38.59 25.71 -15.38
C LEU A 144 39.97 25.51 -14.74
N GLU A 145 40.96 25.06 -15.51
CA GLU A 145 42.28 24.73 -14.98
C GLU A 145 43.05 25.93 -14.43
N SER A 146 42.73 27.14 -14.91
CA SER A 146 43.34 28.39 -14.47
C SER A 146 42.84 28.88 -13.10
N TYR A 147 41.77 28.29 -12.57
CA TYR A 147 41.14 28.70 -11.31
C TYR A 147 41.68 27.91 -10.11
N PRO A 148 41.64 28.48 -8.89
CA PRO A 148 42.00 27.76 -7.66
C PRO A 148 41.13 26.53 -7.38
N ASP A 149 41.64 25.60 -6.58
CA ASP A 149 40.96 24.34 -6.26
C ASP A 149 39.56 24.54 -5.65
N CYS A 150 39.36 25.60 -4.85
CA CYS A 150 38.06 25.90 -4.27
C CYS A 150 36.98 26.18 -5.34
N VAL A 151 37.35 26.78 -6.46
CA VAL A 151 36.46 27.02 -7.62
C VAL A 151 36.21 25.71 -8.36
N LYS A 152 37.26 24.90 -8.56
CA LYS A 152 37.12 23.57 -9.18
C LYS A 152 36.17 22.67 -8.39
N ASP A 153 36.32 22.65 -7.07
CA ASP A 153 35.46 21.90 -6.17
C ASP A 153 34.01 22.39 -6.17
N LEU A 154 33.80 23.70 -6.28
CA LEU A 154 32.47 24.28 -6.40
C LEU A 154 31.82 23.85 -7.72
N CYS A 155 32.55 23.92 -8.85
CA CYS A 155 32.07 23.44 -10.15
C CYS A 155 31.67 21.96 -10.09
N CYS A 156 32.54 21.09 -9.57
CA CYS A 156 32.24 19.67 -9.39
C CYS A 156 30.99 19.44 -8.52
N SER A 157 30.86 20.18 -7.42
CA SER A 157 29.73 20.02 -6.50
C SER A 157 28.42 20.50 -7.10
N VAL A 158 28.42 21.62 -7.83
CA VAL A 158 27.21 22.13 -8.51
C VAL A 158 26.80 21.22 -9.67
N SER A 159 27.76 20.70 -10.46
CA SER A 159 27.49 19.68 -11.49
C SER A 159 26.84 18.44 -10.89
N LEU A 160 27.42 17.89 -9.82
CA LEU A 160 26.87 16.72 -9.13
C LEU A 160 25.47 17.00 -8.59
N PHE A 161 25.26 18.18 -8.01
CA PHE A 161 23.96 18.60 -7.52
C PHE A 161 22.88 18.61 -8.60
N PHE A 162 23.17 19.16 -9.78
CA PHE A 162 22.24 19.16 -10.91
C PHE A 162 21.97 17.75 -11.43
N CYS A 163 23.02 16.92 -11.57
CA CYS A 163 22.87 15.51 -11.94
C CYS A 163 21.96 14.73 -10.97
N LYS A 164 22.10 14.95 -9.66
CA LYS A 164 21.22 14.32 -8.66
C LYS A 164 19.79 14.86 -8.71
N LEU A 165 19.66 16.16 -8.95
CA LEU A 165 18.35 16.80 -9.05
C LEU A 165 17.56 16.28 -10.26
N THR A 166 18.19 16.16 -11.44
CA THR A 166 17.56 15.60 -12.64
C THR A 166 17.16 14.14 -12.41
N GLY A 167 18.00 13.34 -11.75
CA GLY A 167 17.66 11.95 -11.38
C GLY A 167 16.40 11.84 -10.50
N VAL A 168 16.26 12.71 -9.49
CA VAL A 168 15.05 12.75 -8.66
C VAL A 168 13.81 13.16 -9.46
N MET A 169 13.94 14.14 -10.36
CA MET A 169 12.84 14.57 -11.22
C MET A 169 12.42 13.50 -12.22
N ALA A 170 13.38 12.79 -12.80
CA ALA A 170 13.13 11.68 -13.72
C ALA A 170 12.35 10.55 -13.04
N LEU A 171 12.73 10.15 -11.82
CA LEU A 171 11.97 9.16 -11.05
C LEU A 171 10.53 9.60 -10.77
N CYS A 172 10.31 10.86 -10.39
CA CYS A 172 8.96 11.38 -10.18
C CYS A 172 8.12 11.28 -11.46
N ARG A 173 8.69 11.64 -12.61
CA ARG A 173 8.01 11.54 -13.91
C ARG A 173 7.70 10.10 -14.30
N GLU A 174 8.63 9.19 -14.06
CA GLU A 174 8.42 7.77 -14.34
C GLU A 174 7.23 7.21 -13.54
N ILE A 175 7.11 7.59 -12.26
CA ILE A 175 5.99 7.17 -11.41
C ILE A 175 4.66 7.69 -11.96
N ILE A 176 4.59 8.98 -12.32
CA ILE A 176 3.40 9.63 -12.88
C ILE A 176 3.03 9.01 -14.23
N ALA A 177 4.02 8.80 -15.11
CA ALA A 177 3.80 8.19 -16.42
C ALA A 177 3.28 6.76 -16.29
N LYS A 178 3.83 5.97 -15.36
CA LYS A 178 3.33 4.62 -15.05
C LYS A 178 1.90 4.63 -14.52
N GLU A 179 1.56 5.56 -13.63
CA GLU A 179 0.18 5.71 -13.14
C GLU A 179 -0.79 6.04 -14.27
N ASN A 180 -0.45 7.02 -15.13
CA ASN A 180 -1.25 7.39 -16.29
C ASN A 180 -1.41 6.23 -17.28
N TYR A 181 -0.32 5.49 -17.52
CA TYR A 181 -0.35 4.29 -18.34
C TYR A 181 -1.30 3.24 -17.76
N ILE A 182 -1.25 2.96 -16.45
CA ILE A 182 -2.17 2.00 -15.82
C ILE A 182 -3.62 2.46 -15.99
N ARG A 183 -3.92 3.75 -15.77
CA ARG A 183 -5.27 4.30 -15.94
C ARG A 183 -5.80 4.19 -17.38
N SER A 184 -4.91 4.25 -18.38
CA SER A 184 -5.30 4.12 -19.78
C SER A 184 -5.34 2.67 -20.28
N HIS A 185 -5.00 1.68 -19.44
CA HIS A 185 -4.96 0.26 -19.80
C HIS A 185 -5.88 -0.56 -18.87
N PRO A 186 -7.18 -0.70 -19.22
CA PRO A 186 -8.19 -1.26 -18.33
C PRO A 186 -7.89 -2.66 -17.80
N ASP A 187 -7.35 -3.55 -18.62
CA ASP A 187 -7.02 -4.92 -18.20
C ASP A 187 -5.91 -4.95 -17.14
N LEU A 188 -4.90 -4.08 -17.29
CA LEU A 188 -3.83 -3.95 -16.32
C LEU A 188 -4.34 -3.36 -15.01
N CYS A 189 -5.14 -2.29 -15.07
CA CYS A 189 -5.73 -1.68 -13.89
C CYS A 189 -6.65 -2.65 -13.15
N TYR A 190 -7.47 -3.42 -13.89
CA TYR A 190 -8.33 -4.46 -13.33
C TYR A 190 -7.53 -5.56 -12.64
N LYS A 191 -6.42 -6.01 -13.24
CA LYS A 191 -5.52 -6.98 -12.61
C LYS A 191 -4.99 -6.47 -11.28
N ILE A 192 -4.48 -5.23 -11.24
CA ILE A 192 -3.98 -4.61 -10.01
C ILE A 192 -5.10 -4.51 -8.96
N TYR A 193 -6.28 -4.03 -9.36
CA TYR A 193 -7.45 -3.98 -8.48
C TYR A 193 -7.77 -5.35 -7.88
N LYS A 194 -7.83 -6.40 -8.71
CA LYS A 194 -8.19 -7.76 -8.28
C LYS A 194 -7.14 -8.33 -7.33
N ASP A 195 -5.86 -8.22 -7.66
CA ASP A 195 -4.77 -8.69 -6.80
C ASP A 195 -4.81 -8.01 -5.41
N ASN A 196 -5.12 -6.71 -5.37
CA ASN A 196 -5.27 -5.95 -4.12
C ASN A 196 -6.55 -6.35 -3.37
N TYR A 197 -7.67 -6.52 -4.08
CA TYR A 197 -8.94 -6.97 -3.51
C TYR A 197 -8.77 -8.33 -2.83
N ASP A 198 -8.21 -9.31 -3.54
CA ASP A 198 -8.02 -10.67 -3.06
C ASP A 198 -7.08 -10.70 -1.84
N ASN A 199 -6.03 -9.88 -1.85
CA ASN A 199 -5.11 -9.76 -0.72
C ASN A 199 -5.80 -9.18 0.53
N VAL A 200 -6.62 -8.15 0.37
CA VAL A 200 -7.40 -7.58 1.48
C VAL A 200 -8.39 -8.62 2.01
N ALA A 201 -9.18 -9.25 1.14
CA ALA A 201 -10.15 -10.27 1.53
C ALA A 201 -9.48 -11.43 2.31
N LYS A 202 -8.24 -11.79 1.94
CA LYS A 202 -7.42 -12.78 2.66
C LYS A 202 -6.91 -12.30 4.03
N THR A 203 -6.60 -11.01 4.20
CA THR A 203 -5.87 -10.51 5.39
C THR A 203 -6.72 -9.78 6.43
N SER A 204 -8.03 -9.64 6.21
CA SER A 204 -8.99 -8.81 6.98
C SER A 204 -9.26 -9.20 8.45
N ARG A 205 -8.23 -9.45 9.28
CA ARG A 205 -8.37 -9.93 10.68
C ARG A 205 -9.12 -8.98 11.62
N ASP A 206 -8.96 -7.67 11.46
CA ASP A 206 -9.38 -6.69 12.48
C ASP A 206 -10.88 -6.33 12.42
N PHE A 207 -11.48 -6.41 11.24
CA PHE A 207 -12.89 -6.02 11.05
C PHE A 207 -13.88 -7.04 11.63
N ILE A 208 -13.46 -8.31 11.80
CA ILE A 208 -14.30 -9.35 12.41
C ILE A 208 -14.55 -9.06 13.88
N LYS A 209 -13.56 -8.54 14.62
CA LYS A 209 -13.79 -8.13 16.02
C LYS A 209 -14.87 -7.05 16.11
N ILE A 210 -14.95 -6.16 15.13
CA ILE A 210 -15.98 -5.11 15.06
C ILE A 210 -17.34 -5.76 14.77
N LEU A 211 -17.43 -6.63 13.76
CA LEU A 211 -18.65 -7.38 13.42
C LEU A 211 -19.17 -8.25 14.58
N GLU A 212 -18.28 -8.91 15.32
CA GLU A 212 -18.63 -9.75 16.47
C GLU A 212 -19.19 -8.95 17.65
N ASN A 213 -18.82 -7.67 17.78
CA ASN A 213 -19.19 -6.82 18.92
C ASN A 213 -20.40 -5.92 18.66
N THR A 214 -20.86 -5.76 17.41
CA THR A 214 -21.90 -4.78 17.06
C THR A 214 -23.10 -5.41 16.34
N GLY A 215 -23.69 -6.46 16.93
CA GLY A 215 -24.88 -7.13 16.40
C GLY A 215 -25.86 -6.18 15.67
N GLY A 216 -25.91 -6.32 14.34
CA GLY A 216 -26.73 -5.48 13.47
C GLY A 216 -26.15 -4.09 13.17
N VAL A 217 -25.14 -4.01 12.29
CA VAL A 217 -24.76 -2.73 11.66
C VAL A 217 -25.38 -2.67 10.26
N THR A 218 -26.22 -1.67 10.02
CA THR A 218 -26.56 -1.20 8.68
C THR A 218 -25.31 -0.54 8.09
N TYR A 219 -24.74 -1.17 7.06
CA TYR A 219 -23.48 -0.74 6.47
C TYR A 219 -23.68 0.58 5.71
N PRO A 220 -22.91 1.64 6.00
CA PRO A 220 -22.86 2.78 5.09
C PRO A 220 -22.25 2.29 3.79
N MET A 221 -23.07 2.23 2.73
CA MET A 221 -22.62 1.89 1.39
C MET A 221 -21.45 2.82 1.06
N ASN A 222 -20.25 2.27 0.86
CA ASN A 222 -19.11 3.13 0.51
C ASN A 222 -19.40 3.74 -0.86
N SER A 223 -19.13 5.04 -1.03
CA SER A 223 -19.18 5.75 -2.31
C SER A 223 -18.61 4.97 -3.51
N LEU A 224 -17.60 4.11 -3.29
CA LEU A 224 -17.05 3.23 -4.32
C LEU A 224 -18.06 2.17 -4.80
N LYS A 225 -18.77 1.52 -3.87
CA LYS A 225 -19.80 0.51 -4.19
C LYS A 225 -20.93 1.11 -4.99
N GLU A 226 -21.43 2.27 -4.57
CA GLU A 226 -22.47 2.98 -5.32
C GLU A 226 -22.03 3.38 -6.73
N ARG A 227 -20.76 3.80 -6.90
CA ARG A 227 -20.20 4.12 -8.21
C ARG A 227 -20.11 2.89 -9.11
N MET A 228 -19.68 1.75 -8.55
CA MET A 228 -19.62 0.49 -9.28
C MET A 228 -21.01 0.00 -9.69
N ASP A 229 -21.99 0.05 -8.78
CA ASP A 229 -23.35 -0.45 -9.04
C ASP A 229 -24.11 0.41 -10.06
N LYS A 230 -23.83 1.73 -10.11
CA LYS A 230 -24.46 2.67 -11.07
C LYS A 230 -23.75 2.72 -12.42
N ALA A 231 -22.59 2.08 -12.56
CA ALA A 231 -21.78 2.24 -13.74
C ALA A 231 -22.14 1.30 -14.88
N LYS A 232 -22.07 1.83 -16.09
CA LYS A 232 -22.22 1.06 -17.34
C LYS A 232 -21.04 0.13 -17.60
N SER A 233 -19.86 0.46 -17.06
CA SER A 233 -18.64 -0.34 -17.18
C SER A 233 -17.89 -0.36 -15.87
N LEU A 234 -17.75 -1.56 -15.30
CA LEU A 234 -16.98 -1.78 -14.07
C LEU A 234 -15.49 -1.46 -14.28
N GLN A 235 -14.93 -1.84 -15.43
CA GLN A 235 -13.53 -1.58 -15.77
C GLN A 235 -13.23 -0.09 -15.82
N GLN A 236 -14.14 0.72 -16.38
CA GLN A 236 -13.97 2.16 -16.42
C GLN A 236 -13.97 2.77 -15.01
N VAL A 237 -14.91 2.37 -14.15
CA VAL A 237 -14.93 2.85 -12.76
C VAL A 237 -13.67 2.48 -12.01
N ILE A 238 -13.15 1.27 -12.23
CA ILE A 238 -11.91 0.83 -11.60
C ILE A 238 -10.74 1.72 -12.03
N CYS A 239 -10.64 2.07 -13.32
CA CYS A 239 -9.62 3.00 -13.81
C CYS A 239 -9.80 4.41 -13.22
N ASP A 240 -11.03 4.92 -13.23
CA ASP A 240 -11.36 6.25 -12.70
C ASP A 240 -11.08 6.35 -11.19
N CYS A 241 -11.19 5.24 -10.47
CA CYS A 241 -10.99 5.18 -9.03
C CYS A 241 -9.57 4.77 -8.62
N PHE A 242 -8.67 4.48 -9.56
CA PHE A 242 -7.28 4.10 -9.27
C PHE A 242 -6.57 5.21 -8.47
N HIS A 243 -6.04 4.86 -7.29
CA HIS A 243 -5.46 5.77 -6.30
C HIS A 243 -6.40 6.87 -5.73
N THR A 244 -7.71 6.77 -5.95
CA THR A 244 -8.68 7.74 -5.41
C THR A 244 -8.98 7.49 -3.92
N TYR A 245 -8.91 6.24 -3.49
CA TYR A 245 -9.26 5.82 -2.13
C TYR A 245 -8.02 5.54 -1.28
N ASN A 246 -8.17 5.73 0.03
CA ASN A 246 -7.11 5.38 0.99
C ASN A 246 -7.18 3.90 1.30
N VAL A 247 -6.11 3.39 1.92
CA VAL A 247 -5.99 1.95 2.19
C VAL A 247 -7.15 1.49 3.06
N SER A 248 -7.51 2.24 4.10
CA SER A 248 -8.62 1.89 5.00
C SER A 248 -10.00 1.91 4.31
N GLN A 249 -10.26 2.90 3.45
CA GLN A 249 -11.52 3.03 2.70
C GLN A 249 -11.70 1.86 1.74
N PHE A 250 -10.63 1.50 1.01
CA PHE A 250 -10.65 0.35 0.11
C PHE A 250 -10.82 -0.95 0.89
N GLN A 251 -10.09 -1.12 2.00
CA GLN A 251 -10.22 -2.28 2.87
C GLN A 251 -11.65 -2.49 3.36
N ASN A 252 -12.27 -1.43 3.87
CA ASN A 252 -13.65 -1.46 4.33
C ASN A 252 -14.60 -1.83 3.18
N PHE A 253 -14.42 -1.26 1.99
CA PHE A 253 -15.21 -1.62 0.81
C PHE A 253 -15.12 -3.11 0.48
N VAL A 254 -13.91 -3.66 0.36
CA VAL A 254 -13.69 -5.08 0.02
C VAL A 254 -14.37 -6.00 1.04
N ILE A 255 -14.22 -5.68 2.32
CA ILE A 255 -14.81 -6.46 3.42
C ILE A 255 -16.33 -6.44 3.34
N PHE A 256 -16.93 -5.27 3.13
CA PHE A 256 -18.38 -5.15 3.03
C PHE A 256 -18.94 -5.82 1.78
N ASP A 257 -18.28 -5.66 0.64
CA ASP A 257 -18.70 -6.32 -0.61
C ASP A 257 -18.62 -7.85 -0.48
N ALA A 258 -17.58 -8.38 0.17
CA ALA A 258 -17.46 -9.82 0.47
C ALA A 258 -18.61 -10.33 1.37
N ILE A 259 -18.96 -9.58 2.43
CA ILE A 259 -20.08 -9.94 3.33
C ILE A 259 -21.42 -9.87 2.62
N GLU A 260 -21.65 -8.83 1.80
CA GLU A 260 -22.91 -8.68 1.07
C GLU A 260 -23.10 -9.81 0.04
N LYS A 261 -22.02 -10.17 -0.68
CA LYS A 261 -22.01 -11.32 -1.58
C LYS A 261 -22.31 -12.62 -0.84
N GLY A 262 -21.61 -12.90 0.26
CA GLY A 262 -21.86 -14.10 1.05
C GLY A 262 -23.27 -14.15 1.66
N LYS A 263 -23.85 -13.00 2.06
CA LYS A 263 -25.23 -12.93 2.55
C LYS A 263 -26.25 -13.37 1.49
N LYS A 264 -26.04 -13.01 0.22
CA LYS A 264 -26.90 -13.48 -0.89
C LYS A 264 -26.86 -15.01 -1.03
N ASP A 265 -25.77 -15.62 -0.59
CA ASP A 265 -25.54 -17.07 -0.62
C ASP A 265 -25.73 -17.76 0.75
N ASP A 266 -26.46 -17.16 1.70
CA ASP A 266 -26.75 -17.74 3.03
C ASP A 266 -25.49 -18.02 3.89
N LEU A 267 -24.48 -17.15 3.77
CA LEU A 267 -23.30 -17.16 4.63
C LEU A 267 -23.41 -16.10 5.73
N SER A 268 -22.91 -16.46 6.91
CA SER A 268 -22.60 -15.51 7.96
C SER A 268 -21.44 -14.58 7.52
N PRO A 269 -21.30 -13.39 8.16
CA PRO A 269 -20.18 -12.50 7.88
C PRO A 269 -18.81 -13.16 8.11
N THR A 270 -18.71 -14.07 9.09
CA THR A 270 -17.47 -14.77 9.41
C THR A 270 -17.08 -15.75 8.31
N GLU A 271 -18.05 -16.52 7.79
CA GLU A 271 -17.89 -17.45 6.66
C GLU A 271 -17.49 -16.70 5.39
N SER A 272 -18.21 -15.62 5.06
CA SER A 272 -17.97 -14.77 3.88
C SER A 272 -16.53 -14.25 3.81
N LEU A 273 -15.91 -14.03 4.97
CA LEU A 273 -14.53 -13.55 5.08
C LEU A 273 -13.50 -14.68 5.27
N LEU A 274 -13.91 -15.87 5.71
CA LEU A 274 -13.04 -17.05 5.75
C LEU A 274 -12.84 -17.61 4.34
N TRP A 275 -13.94 -17.72 3.57
CA TRP A 275 -14.00 -18.30 2.23
C TRP A 275 -14.71 -17.35 1.23
N PRO A 276 -14.10 -16.19 0.88
CA PRO A 276 -14.73 -15.17 0.04
C PRO A 276 -14.99 -15.62 -1.42
N ASP A 277 -14.26 -16.63 -1.90
CA ASP A 277 -14.31 -17.08 -3.29
C ASP A 277 -15.01 -18.44 -3.47
N ASN A 278 -15.44 -19.09 -2.38
CA ASN A 278 -16.01 -20.44 -2.44
C ASN A 278 -17.12 -20.63 -1.38
N HIS A 279 -18.31 -20.15 -1.72
CA HIS A 279 -19.45 -20.15 -0.81
C HIS A 279 -20.02 -21.55 -0.55
N ASP A 280 -20.00 -22.43 -1.55
CA ASP A 280 -20.44 -23.82 -1.37
C ASP A 280 -19.52 -24.58 -0.42
N PHE A 281 -18.20 -24.37 -0.54
CA PHE A 281 -17.25 -24.94 0.40
C PHE A 281 -17.41 -24.38 1.81
N ALA A 282 -17.72 -23.08 1.95
CA ALA A 282 -18.05 -22.50 3.26
C ALA A 282 -19.23 -23.23 3.94
N LYS A 283 -20.30 -23.52 3.18
CA LYS A 283 -21.44 -24.31 3.66
C LYS A 283 -21.04 -25.73 4.03
N GLN A 284 -20.14 -26.36 3.26
CA GLN A 284 -19.63 -27.70 3.59
C GLN A 284 -18.86 -27.70 4.90
N VAL A 285 -18.00 -26.69 5.11
CA VAL A 285 -17.28 -26.54 6.37
C VAL A 285 -18.25 -26.32 7.54
N ARG A 286 -19.27 -25.45 7.38
CA ARG A 286 -20.32 -25.26 8.39
C ARG A 286 -21.01 -26.58 8.72
N PHE A 287 -21.44 -27.33 7.70
CA PHE A 287 -22.10 -28.62 7.88
C PHE A 287 -21.24 -29.62 8.67
N VAL A 288 -19.96 -29.74 8.30
CA VAL A 288 -19.00 -30.63 8.98
C VAL A 288 -18.80 -30.21 10.44
N ILE A 289 -18.72 -28.91 10.74
CA ILE A 289 -18.60 -28.42 12.12
C ILE A 289 -19.86 -28.78 12.92
N THR A 290 -21.05 -28.49 12.39
CA THR A 290 -22.32 -28.75 13.10
C THR A 290 -22.59 -30.24 13.31
N HIS A 291 -22.00 -31.12 12.49
CA HIS A 291 -22.16 -32.57 12.58
C HIS A 291 -20.86 -33.29 12.97
N LEU A 292 -19.89 -32.59 13.58
CA LEU A 292 -18.58 -33.16 13.88
C LEU A 292 -18.68 -34.39 14.80
N ASP A 293 -19.69 -34.47 15.67
CA ASP A 293 -19.93 -35.63 16.53
C ASP A 293 -20.14 -36.92 15.74
N ASN A 294 -20.74 -36.83 14.54
CA ASN A 294 -20.95 -37.98 13.66
C ASN A 294 -19.63 -38.53 13.09
N LEU A 295 -18.55 -37.75 13.15
CA LEU A 295 -17.20 -38.18 12.77
C LEU A 295 -16.45 -38.86 13.92
N ILE A 296 -16.87 -38.67 15.17
CA ILE A 296 -16.09 -39.10 16.35
C ILE A 296 -15.96 -40.62 16.40
N GLU A 297 -17.07 -41.35 16.37
CA GLU A 297 -17.03 -42.82 16.44
C GLU A 297 -16.39 -43.45 15.18
N PRO A 298 -16.73 -43.04 13.95
CA PRO A 298 -16.06 -43.55 12.75
C PRO A 298 -14.54 -43.29 12.73
N CYS A 299 -14.10 -42.11 13.16
CA CYS A 299 -12.67 -41.80 13.25
C CYS A 299 -11.99 -42.65 14.32
N LYS A 300 -12.62 -42.85 15.48
CA LYS A 300 -12.10 -43.69 16.56
C LYS A 300 -11.96 -45.15 16.13
N LEU A 301 -12.97 -45.72 15.46
CA LEU A 301 -12.93 -47.08 14.92
C LEU A 301 -11.82 -47.26 13.87
N ALA A 302 -11.52 -46.19 13.13
CA ALA A 302 -10.43 -46.19 12.17
C ALA A 302 -9.04 -45.91 12.81
N GLY A 303 -8.96 -45.82 14.14
CA GLY A 303 -7.70 -45.66 14.88
C GLY A 303 -7.30 -44.22 15.19
N LEU A 304 -8.12 -43.22 14.86
CA LEU A 304 -7.82 -41.82 15.19
C LEU A 304 -8.12 -41.51 16.66
N LYS A 305 -7.18 -40.80 17.29
CA LYS A 305 -7.46 -40.16 18.58
C LYS A 305 -8.34 -38.93 18.35
N VAL A 306 -9.58 -38.99 18.85
CA VAL A 306 -10.59 -37.92 18.69
C VAL A 306 -10.93 -37.20 19.99
N LEU A 307 -10.76 -37.87 21.14
CA LEU A 307 -11.06 -37.32 22.46
C LEU A 307 -9.79 -36.78 23.13
N GLY A 308 -9.90 -35.57 23.64
CA GLY A 308 -8.95 -34.91 24.52
C GLY A 308 -9.25 -35.16 26.00
N ARG A 309 -8.69 -34.30 26.85
CA ARG A 309 -8.90 -34.34 28.30
C ARG A 309 -10.39 -34.17 28.65
N THR A 310 -10.83 -34.78 29.73
CA THR A 310 -12.15 -34.55 30.31
C THR A 310 -12.15 -33.25 31.11
N ASP A 311 -13.14 -32.39 30.90
CA ASP A 311 -13.43 -31.30 31.80
C ASP A 311 -14.20 -31.83 33.01
N LYS A 312 -13.62 -31.71 34.20
CA LYS A 312 -14.20 -32.25 35.44
C LYS A 312 -15.45 -31.49 35.90
N LYS A 313 -15.64 -30.24 35.47
CA LYS A 313 -16.79 -29.41 35.86
C LYS A 313 -17.99 -29.74 35.00
N GLU A 314 -17.78 -29.90 33.70
CA GLU A 314 -18.86 -30.18 32.74
C GLU A 314 -19.09 -31.67 32.50
N GLY A 315 -18.19 -32.55 32.95
CA GLY A 315 -18.27 -33.99 32.74
C GLY A 315 -18.10 -34.41 31.27
N LYS A 316 -17.66 -33.49 30.40
CA LYS A 316 -17.53 -33.68 28.95
C LYS A 316 -16.08 -33.79 28.53
N HIS A 317 -15.82 -34.52 27.45
CA HIS A 317 -14.50 -34.54 26.82
C HIS A 317 -14.30 -33.31 25.93
N HIS A 318 -13.09 -32.74 25.95
CA HIS A 318 -12.68 -31.83 24.89
C HIS A 318 -12.42 -32.60 23.59
N ILE A 319 -12.64 -31.94 22.45
CA ILE A 319 -12.14 -32.41 21.16
C ILE A 319 -10.61 -32.44 21.20
N TYR A 320 -10.01 -33.49 20.64
CA TYR A 320 -8.57 -33.58 20.53
C TYR A 320 -8.04 -32.48 19.59
N GLY A 321 -7.09 -31.66 20.06
CA GLY A 321 -6.57 -30.49 19.33
C GLY A 321 -6.18 -30.76 17.87
N PRO A 322 -5.48 -31.87 17.55
CA PRO A 322 -5.19 -32.27 16.17
C PRO A 322 -6.39 -32.41 15.25
N ILE A 323 -7.58 -32.80 15.73
CA ILE A 323 -8.80 -32.85 14.90
C ILE A 323 -9.14 -31.46 14.35
N ILE A 324 -9.02 -30.43 15.19
CA ILE A 324 -9.28 -29.05 14.75
C ILE A 324 -8.20 -28.57 13.78
N VAL A 325 -6.95 -28.97 13.96
CA VAL A 325 -5.86 -28.60 13.03
C VAL A 325 -6.03 -29.30 11.68
N MET A 326 -6.42 -30.58 11.66
CA MET A 326 -6.74 -31.30 10.43
C MET A 326 -7.98 -30.69 9.74
N LEU A 327 -8.99 -30.28 10.50
CA LEU A 327 -10.14 -29.56 9.95
C LEU A 327 -9.74 -28.20 9.37
N MET A 328 -8.84 -27.45 10.03
CA MET A 328 -8.29 -26.20 9.49
C MET A 328 -7.51 -26.43 8.20
N GLU A 329 -6.72 -27.50 8.13
CA GLU A 329 -5.95 -27.85 6.93
C GLU A 329 -6.88 -28.22 5.78
N TRP A 330 -7.87 -29.08 6.03
CA TRP A 330 -8.91 -29.42 5.06
C TRP A 330 -9.68 -28.18 4.59
N ALA A 331 -10.01 -27.28 5.50
CA ALA A 331 -10.72 -26.03 5.18
C ALA A 331 -9.84 -24.95 4.54
N GLY A 332 -8.56 -25.23 4.24
CA GLY A 332 -7.63 -24.30 3.59
C GLY A 332 -7.22 -23.10 4.46
N ILE A 333 -7.28 -23.24 5.78
CA ILE A 333 -7.00 -22.15 6.75
C ILE A 333 -5.56 -22.18 7.26
N THR A 334 -4.93 -23.35 7.34
CA THR A 334 -3.57 -23.49 7.87
C THR A 334 -2.56 -22.67 7.07
N GLY A 335 -1.80 -21.81 7.75
CA GLY A 335 -0.76 -20.97 7.14
C GLY A 335 -1.27 -19.64 6.57
N THR A 336 -2.59 -19.39 6.59
CA THR A 336 -3.19 -18.16 6.04
C THR A 336 -3.19 -16.97 7.00
N GLY A 337 -2.87 -17.20 8.29
CA GLY A 337 -3.04 -16.20 9.34
C GLY A 337 -4.49 -16.00 9.79
N LYS A 338 -5.45 -16.82 9.30
CA LYS A 338 -6.86 -16.81 9.72
C LYS A 338 -7.18 -17.85 10.80
N GLU A 339 -6.20 -18.55 11.37
CA GLU A 339 -6.42 -19.67 12.29
C GLU A 339 -7.13 -19.26 13.58
N ALA A 340 -6.74 -18.13 14.17
CA ALA A 340 -7.41 -17.60 15.36
C ALA A 340 -8.88 -17.25 15.08
N LYS A 341 -9.18 -16.79 13.86
CA LYS A 341 -10.54 -16.50 13.42
C LYS A 341 -11.35 -17.78 13.24
N PHE A 342 -10.77 -18.79 12.60
CA PHE A 342 -11.41 -20.09 12.45
C PHE A 342 -11.70 -20.74 13.79
N ASN A 343 -10.80 -20.67 14.78
CA ASN A 343 -11.08 -21.18 16.13
C ASN A 343 -12.32 -20.52 16.77
N ARG A 344 -12.46 -19.19 16.66
CA ARG A 344 -13.66 -18.49 17.17
C ARG A 344 -14.92 -18.90 16.43
N TYR A 345 -14.83 -18.99 15.10
CA TYR A 345 -15.92 -19.46 14.27
C TYR A 345 -16.35 -20.87 14.69
N PHE A 346 -15.38 -21.80 14.78
CA PHE A 346 -15.60 -23.16 15.24
C PHE A 346 -16.30 -23.21 16.60
N SER A 347 -15.79 -22.50 17.61
CA SER A 347 -16.41 -22.47 18.94
C SER A 347 -17.82 -21.89 18.97
N LYS A 348 -18.17 -21.00 18.03
CA LYS A 348 -19.51 -20.42 17.91
C LYS A 348 -20.47 -21.29 17.11
N THR A 349 -19.97 -22.08 16.16
CA THR A 349 -20.79 -22.90 15.25
C THR A 349 -20.95 -24.33 15.78
N TYR A 350 -19.98 -24.82 16.56
CA TYR A 350 -20.03 -26.15 17.16
C TYR A 350 -20.88 -26.13 18.43
N HIS A 351 -22.00 -26.85 18.41
CA HIS A 351 -22.95 -26.96 19.52
C HIS A 351 -23.22 -28.40 19.95
N CYS A 352 -22.33 -29.33 19.62
CA CYS A 352 -22.53 -30.76 19.87
C CYS A 352 -22.04 -31.17 21.28
N ASN A 353 -21.83 -32.47 21.51
CA ASN A 353 -21.68 -33.04 22.85
C ASN A 353 -20.29 -32.85 23.48
N LEU A 354 -19.25 -32.58 22.68
CA LEU A 354 -17.89 -32.36 23.19
C LEU A 354 -17.66 -30.89 23.51
N LEU A 355 -16.52 -30.59 24.12
CA LEU A 355 -16.07 -29.21 24.34
C LEU A 355 -15.04 -28.82 23.27
N PRO A 356 -15.11 -27.61 22.70
CA PRO A 356 -14.04 -27.09 21.85
C PRO A 356 -12.68 -27.18 22.56
N PRO A 357 -11.57 -27.42 21.84
CA PRO A 357 -10.27 -27.39 22.47
C PRO A 357 -9.92 -25.95 22.88
N GLY A 358 -9.23 -25.79 24.00
CA GLY A 358 -8.68 -24.49 24.37
C GLY A 358 -7.64 -24.01 23.36
N ASN A 359 -7.51 -22.69 23.19
CA ASN A 359 -6.59 -22.06 22.22
C ASN A 359 -5.15 -22.61 22.31
N SER A 360 -4.63 -22.86 23.51
CA SER A 360 -3.29 -23.44 23.73
C SER A 360 -3.17 -24.89 23.21
N GLY A 361 -4.26 -25.66 23.26
CA GLY A 361 -4.31 -27.03 22.75
C GLY A 361 -4.23 -27.09 21.22
N THR A 362 -4.99 -26.24 20.54
CA THR A 362 -4.95 -26.12 19.06
C THR A 362 -3.60 -25.56 18.58
N ASN A 363 -3.09 -24.51 19.23
CA ASN A 363 -1.79 -23.94 18.88
C ASN A 363 -0.64 -24.92 19.11
N GLY A 364 -0.66 -25.66 20.24
CA GLY A 364 0.32 -26.70 20.51
C GLY A 364 0.23 -27.88 19.53
N ALA A 365 -0.96 -28.25 19.07
CA ALA A 365 -1.15 -29.28 18.05
C ALA A 365 -0.59 -28.84 16.69
N LYS A 366 -0.81 -27.58 16.31
CA LYS A 366 -0.32 -26.99 15.07
C LYS A 366 1.21 -26.89 15.05
N ASN A 367 1.80 -26.28 16.08
CA ASN A 367 3.24 -25.98 16.09
C ASN A 367 4.11 -27.24 16.12
N HIS A 368 3.59 -28.34 16.68
CA HIS A 368 4.31 -29.61 16.78
C HIS A 368 3.80 -30.66 15.80
N LYS A 369 2.93 -30.27 14.84
CA LYS A 369 2.29 -31.14 13.85
C LYS A 369 1.90 -32.50 14.45
N LYS A 370 1.04 -32.46 15.47
CA LYS A 370 0.72 -33.62 16.33
C LYS A 370 -0.20 -34.67 15.66
N TYR A 371 -0.13 -34.79 14.34
CA TYR A 371 -0.77 -35.83 13.55
C TYR A 371 0.11 -36.19 12.35
N THR A 372 0.01 -37.44 11.90
CA THR A 372 0.70 -37.94 10.71
C THR A 372 -0.10 -37.63 9.43
N GLN A 373 0.54 -37.76 8.27
CA GLN A 373 -0.16 -37.61 6.99
C GLN A 373 -1.24 -38.69 6.81
N GLU A 374 -1.01 -39.90 7.33
CA GLU A 374 -1.98 -40.99 7.31
C GLU A 374 -3.22 -40.65 8.14
N GLU A 375 -3.02 -40.10 9.34
CA GLU A 375 -4.12 -39.63 10.20
C GLU A 375 -4.93 -38.52 9.53
N TYR A 376 -4.27 -37.58 8.85
CA TYR A 376 -4.94 -36.54 8.06
C TYR A 376 -5.76 -37.12 6.91
N ASN A 377 -5.17 -38.00 6.10
CA ASN A 377 -5.85 -38.62 4.96
C ASN A 377 -7.08 -39.42 5.43
N LEU A 378 -6.96 -40.12 6.56
CA LEU A 378 -8.04 -40.85 7.18
C LEU A 378 -9.17 -39.93 7.65
N PHE A 379 -8.82 -38.84 8.34
CA PHE A 379 -9.79 -37.82 8.75
C PHE A 379 -10.53 -37.21 7.55
N VAL A 380 -9.81 -36.80 6.51
CA VAL A 380 -10.40 -36.25 5.27
C VAL A 380 -11.31 -37.24 4.59
N SER A 381 -10.96 -38.52 4.56
CA SER A 381 -11.83 -39.58 4.02
C SER A 381 -13.18 -39.64 4.76
N LYS A 382 -13.16 -39.56 6.10
CA LYS A 382 -14.37 -39.54 6.93
C LYS A 382 -15.19 -38.27 6.77
N VAL A 383 -14.55 -37.11 6.63
CA VAL A 383 -15.23 -35.87 6.24
C VAL A 383 -15.89 -36.01 4.86
N GLY A 384 -15.23 -36.66 3.91
CA GLY A 384 -15.76 -36.96 2.58
C GLY A 384 -16.98 -37.89 2.61
N GLU A 385 -17.02 -38.86 3.52
CA GLU A 385 -18.21 -39.70 3.76
C GLU A 385 -19.38 -38.87 4.30
N LEU A 386 -19.15 -38.06 5.35
CA LEU A 386 -20.18 -37.22 5.97
C LEU A 386 -20.78 -36.20 4.99
N THR A 387 -19.95 -35.57 4.15
CA THR A 387 -20.41 -34.55 3.20
C THR A 387 -21.21 -35.12 2.03
N LYS A 388 -21.18 -36.44 1.76
CA LYS A 388 -22.09 -37.06 0.78
C LYS A 388 -23.55 -36.98 1.21
N ASP A 389 -23.80 -37.00 2.52
CA ASP A 389 -25.15 -36.89 3.08
C ASP A 389 -25.66 -35.43 3.05
N MET A 390 -24.75 -34.45 3.03
CA MET A 390 -25.10 -33.03 2.83
C MET A 390 -25.76 -32.79 1.47
N ASN A 391 -25.26 -33.43 0.41
CA ASN A 391 -25.86 -33.30 -0.94
C ASN A 391 -27.29 -33.87 -1.00
N LYS A 392 -27.66 -34.79 -0.10
CA LYS A 392 -29.05 -35.28 0.05
C LYS A 392 -29.90 -34.32 0.87
N ALA A 393 -29.33 -33.67 1.89
CA ALA A 393 -30.02 -32.73 2.79
C ALA A 393 -30.26 -31.33 2.18
N MET A 394 -29.40 -30.88 1.26
CA MET A 394 -29.52 -29.55 0.63
C MET A 394 -30.61 -29.44 -0.46
N ASN A 395 -31.27 -30.54 -0.84
CA ASN A 395 -32.42 -30.55 -1.76
C ASN A 395 -33.77 -30.28 -1.06
N ILE A 396 -33.77 -29.89 0.22
CA ILE A 396 -34.98 -29.59 0.99
C ILE A 396 -35.02 -28.07 1.24
N PRO A 397 -36.00 -27.33 0.70
CA PRO A 397 -36.15 -25.89 0.96
C PRO A 397 -36.35 -25.61 2.46
N ILE A 398 -35.65 -24.60 2.98
CA ILE A 398 -35.63 -24.20 4.40
C ILE A 398 -37.02 -23.74 4.93
N SER A 399 -38.03 -23.59 4.06
CA SER A 399 -39.41 -23.27 4.48
C SER A 399 -40.11 -24.38 5.28
N SER A 400 -39.49 -25.55 5.48
CA SER A 400 -40.07 -26.66 6.26
C SER A 400 -39.50 -26.84 7.68
N ILE A 401 -38.62 -25.95 8.17
CA ILE A 401 -38.07 -26.02 9.55
C ILE A 401 -38.61 -24.88 10.44
N ALA A 402 -39.78 -24.36 10.10
CA ALA A 402 -40.59 -23.58 11.05
C ALA A 402 -41.73 -24.49 11.55
N TYR A 403 -41.76 -24.71 12.86
CA TYR A 403 -42.77 -25.41 13.66
C TYR A 403 -42.69 -26.95 13.79
N ALA A 404 -41.83 -27.40 14.71
CA ALA A 404 -42.05 -28.52 15.64
C ALA A 404 -40.79 -28.63 16.52
N ASN A 405 -40.74 -28.42 17.84
CA ASN A 405 -41.71 -28.17 18.92
C ASN A 405 -41.17 -27.07 19.84
#